data_AF-A0A258C2K6-F1
#
_entry.id   AF-A0A258C2K6-F1
#
_cell.length_a   1.000
_cell.length_b   1.000
_cell.length_c   1.000
_cell.angle_alpha   90.00
_cell.angle_beta   90.00
_cell.angle_gamma   90.00
#
_symmetry.space_group_name_H-M   'P 1'
#
loop_
_entity.id
_entity.type
_entity.pdbx_description
1 polymer ?
#
loop_
_entity_poly.entity_id
_entity_poly.type
_entity_poly.pdbx_seq_one_letter_code
_entity_poly.pdbx_strand_id
1 'polypeptide(L)'
;GIAWVGNDGFFYSSYDKPDGSELSAMTDQHKLYYHKLGTPQSEDKVIFGATDEQKHRYVGASVTEDDRYLLVSAAVSTSGNKLFIKDLSQPDSGFVTIVDDTTSDIDLLDNQGETLYLVTNRNAPNRKVVKVSAKAPQPENWQDVIPETENVLRASTGAGFIFANYIVDAIAKVKQYDYDGKLVRDIELPGVGSVGGFGSKKDAETLYFSFANYITPGSIYAFEPKAGASSLYNQPKVNFDPSRYVSEQVFYTSKDGTKVPMIISYRKDLKRDGSNPTILYGYGGFNISLTPSFSVANAVWMELGGVYAVANIRGGGEYGKAWHTAGTQLQKQNVFD
;
A
#
# COMPACT_ATOMS: atom_id res chain seq x y z
N GLY A 1 -5.95 13.04 3.67
CA GLY A 1 -6.98 12.60 2.71
C GLY A 1 -8.19 13.50 2.82
N ILE A 2 -9.20 13.26 1.99
CA ILE A 2 -10.53 13.88 2.11
C ILE A 2 -11.53 12.72 2.20
N ALA A 3 -12.29 12.66 3.29
CA ALA A 3 -13.29 11.62 3.51
C ALA A 3 -14.67 12.26 3.64
N TRP A 4 -15.48 12.13 2.60
CA TRP A 4 -16.85 12.66 2.57
C TRP A 4 -17.76 11.92 3.53
N VAL A 5 -18.77 12.63 4.04
CA VAL A 5 -19.92 12.05 4.75
C VAL A 5 -21.17 12.46 3.99
N GLY A 6 -21.72 11.53 3.21
CA GLY A 6 -22.78 11.84 2.25
C GLY A 6 -22.44 13.09 1.42
N ASN A 7 -23.31 14.10 1.48
CA ASN A 7 -23.16 15.37 0.77
C ASN A 7 -23.07 16.59 1.70
N ASP A 8 -22.99 16.40 3.03
CA ASP A 8 -22.99 17.53 3.99
C ASP A 8 -21.60 18.18 4.11
N GLY A 9 -20.54 17.37 4.03
CA GLY A 9 -19.20 17.82 4.29
C GLY A 9 -18.18 16.69 4.22
N PHE A 10 -16.95 16.99 4.64
CA PHE A 10 -15.84 16.05 4.60
C PHE A 10 -14.86 16.26 5.75
N PHE A 11 -14.23 15.16 6.16
CA PHE A 11 -13.09 15.18 7.07
C PHE A 11 -11.79 15.41 6.31
N TYR A 12 -10.90 16.20 6.90
CA TYR A 12 -9.55 16.45 6.39
C TYR A 12 -8.58 16.68 7.54
N SER A 13 -7.29 16.48 7.30
CA SER A 13 -6.25 16.69 8.32
C SER A 13 -5.43 17.94 8.01
N SER A 14 -5.05 18.71 9.02
CA SER A 14 -4.21 19.90 8.88
C SER A 14 -3.29 20.08 10.08
N TYR A 15 -2.14 20.70 9.84
CA TYR A 15 -1.36 21.34 10.89
C TYR A 15 -1.76 22.81 11.02
N ASP A 16 -1.51 23.40 12.18
CA ASP A 16 -1.52 24.85 12.30
C ASP A 16 -0.37 25.42 11.45
N LYS A 17 -0.55 26.63 10.93
CA LYS A 17 0.54 27.34 10.26
C LYS A 17 1.64 27.59 11.30
N PRO A 18 2.88 27.11 11.07
CA PRO A 18 3.94 27.28 12.05
C PRO A 18 4.43 28.73 12.08
N ASP A 19 4.97 29.15 13.22
CA ASP A 19 5.75 30.38 13.29
C ASP A 19 7.05 30.23 12.49
N GLY A 20 7.35 31.21 11.64
CA GLY A 20 8.53 31.19 10.77
C GLY A 20 8.28 30.52 9.41
N SER A 21 9.27 29.80 8.90
CA SER A 21 9.23 29.20 7.56
C SER A 21 8.41 27.91 7.56
N GLU A 22 7.31 27.89 6.83
CA GLU A 22 6.49 26.69 6.59
C GLU A 22 7.25 25.54 5.92
N LEU A 23 8.42 25.81 5.31
CA LEU A 23 9.24 24.81 4.62
C LEU A 23 10.22 24.07 5.52
N SER A 24 10.47 24.57 6.74
CA SER A 24 11.51 24.01 7.63
C SER A 24 11.12 23.97 9.10
N ALA A 25 10.07 24.70 9.51
CA ALA A 25 9.58 24.65 10.87
C ALA A 25 8.98 23.26 11.19
N MET A 26 9.17 22.83 12.43
CA MET A 26 8.67 21.54 12.89
C MET A 26 7.15 21.57 13.00
N THR A 27 6.51 20.52 12.48
CA THR A 27 5.08 20.24 12.66
C THR A 27 4.93 18.87 13.30
N ASP A 28 4.32 18.81 14.48
CA ASP A 28 4.21 17.57 15.26
C ASP A 28 2.83 17.34 15.89
N GLN A 29 1.87 18.23 15.63
CA GLN A 29 0.49 18.11 16.09
C GLN A 29 -0.46 18.23 14.91
N HIS A 30 -0.80 17.08 14.34
CA HIS A 30 -1.74 16.97 13.24
C HIS A 30 -3.15 16.86 13.80
N LYS A 31 -4.09 17.65 13.26
CA LYS A 31 -5.47 17.68 13.72
C LYS A 31 -6.40 17.23 12.60
N LEU A 32 -7.44 16.48 12.97
CA LEU A 32 -8.54 16.13 12.09
C LEU A 32 -9.65 17.17 12.22
N TYR A 33 -10.09 17.72 11.11
CA TYR A 33 -11.18 18.69 11.02
C TYR A 33 -12.36 18.09 10.24
N TYR A 34 -13.55 18.64 10.46
CA TYR A 34 -14.70 18.46 9.59
C TYR A 34 -15.08 19.80 8.96
N HIS A 35 -15.08 19.83 7.62
CA HIS A 35 -15.58 20.96 6.86
C HIS A 35 -17.03 20.72 6.45
N LYS A 36 -17.92 21.64 6.83
CA LYS A 36 -19.30 21.63 6.37
C LYS A 36 -19.44 22.49 5.11
N LEU A 37 -20.13 21.98 4.09
CA LEU A 37 -20.35 22.77 2.89
C LEU A 37 -21.14 24.04 3.19
N GLY A 38 -20.69 25.16 2.61
CA GLY A 38 -21.33 26.46 2.75
C GLY A 38 -20.91 27.27 3.98
N THR A 39 -20.00 26.77 4.82
CA THR A 39 -19.41 27.52 5.94
C THR A 39 -17.97 27.94 5.64
N PRO A 40 -17.47 29.04 6.22
CA PRO A 40 -16.05 29.37 6.14
C PRO A 40 -15.20 28.37 6.95
N GLN A 41 -13.95 28.14 6.53
CA GLN A 41 -13.02 27.23 7.21
C GLN A 41 -12.81 27.57 8.70
N SER A 42 -12.96 28.83 9.08
CA SER A 42 -12.87 29.26 10.48
C SER A 42 -13.94 28.64 11.39
N GLU A 43 -15.01 28.07 10.83
CA GLU A 43 -16.06 27.35 11.55
C GLU A 43 -15.82 25.83 11.57
N ASP A 44 -14.77 25.33 10.92
CA ASP A 44 -14.48 23.90 10.86
C ASP A 44 -14.11 23.37 12.25
N LYS A 45 -14.81 22.32 12.67
CA LYS A 45 -14.64 21.74 14.01
C LYS A 45 -13.44 20.81 14.01
N VAL A 46 -12.60 20.92 15.04
CA VAL A 46 -11.57 19.90 15.31
C VAL A 46 -12.24 18.67 15.90
N ILE A 47 -12.07 17.54 15.22
CA ILE A 47 -12.67 16.24 15.55
C ILE A 47 -11.70 15.39 16.37
N PHE A 48 -10.40 15.49 16.10
CA PHE A 48 -9.35 14.73 16.78
C PHE A 48 -8.01 15.49 16.75
N GLY A 49 -7.17 15.33 17.77
CA GLY A 49 -5.79 15.84 17.79
C GLY A 49 -5.60 17.20 18.48
N ALA A 50 -6.69 17.78 19.02
CA ALA A 50 -6.64 19.07 19.71
C ALA A 50 -6.04 18.97 21.12
N THR A 51 -6.33 17.89 21.85
CA THR A 51 -5.86 17.71 23.23
C THR A 51 -4.49 17.06 23.27
N ASP A 52 -3.78 17.20 24.39
CA ASP A 52 -2.46 16.62 24.59
C ASP A 52 -2.48 15.08 24.48
N GLU A 53 -3.55 14.44 24.95
CA GLU A 53 -3.73 12.98 24.86
C GLU A 53 -3.94 12.49 23.43
N GLN A 54 -4.41 13.38 22.55
CA GLN A 54 -4.64 13.08 21.13
C GLN A 54 -3.50 13.59 20.23
N LYS A 55 -2.47 14.25 20.78
CA LYS A 55 -1.37 14.80 19.99
C LYS A 55 -0.59 13.69 19.29
N HIS A 56 -0.66 13.69 17.96
CA HIS A 56 0.09 12.78 17.10
C HIS A 56 0.68 13.56 15.92
N ARG A 57 1.82 13.08 15.41
CA ARG A 57 2.45 13.67 14.24
C ARG A 57 1.65 13.41 12.98
N TYR A 58 1.02 12.25 12.83
CA TYR A 58 0.22 11.93 11.65
C TYR A 58 -1.17 11.51 12.09
N VAL A 59 -2.19 12.24 11.65
CA VAL A 59 -3.60 11.89 11.87
C VAL A 59 -4.28 11.79 10.52
N GLY A 60 -4.97 10.68 10.27
CA GLY A 60 -5.75 10.44 9.06
C GLY A 60 -7.15 9.98 9.40
N ALA A 61 -8.07 10.16 8.46
CA ALA A 61 -9.42 9.66 8.59
C ALA A 61 -9.92 9.00 7.31
N SER A 62 -10.81 8.02 7.48
CA SER A 62 -11.63 7.45 6.43
C SER A 62 -13.06 7.28 6.93
N VAL A 63 -14.00 7.33 6.01
CA VAL A 63 -15.42 7.04 6.26
C VAL A 63 -15.76 5.78 5.49
N THR A 64 -16.50 4.86 6.10
CA THR A 64 -16.93 3.63 5.43
C THR A 64 -17.85 3.94 4.26
N GLU A 65 -17.90 3.05 3.25
CA GLU A 65 -18.70 3.26 2.04
C GLU A 65 -20.20 3.41 2.32
N ASP A 66 -20.68 2.86 3.44
CA ASP A 66 -22.06 2.98 3.91
C ASP A 66 -22.32 4.20 4.81
N ASP A 67 -21.37 5.14 4.88
CA ASP A 67 -21.39 6.36 5.71
C ASP A 67 -21.57 6.10 7.23
N ARG A 68 -21.49 4.83 7.68
CA ARG A 68 -21.81 4.48 9.07
C ARG A 68 -20.67 4.75 10.04
N TYR A 69 -19.42 4.52 9.65
CA TYR A 69 -18.28 4.60 10.55
C TYR A 69 -17.25 5.60 10.08
N LEU A 70 -16.79 6.44 11.01
CA LEU A 70 -15.55 7.22 10.88
C LEU A 70 -14.43 6.43 11.55
N LEU A 71 -13.34 6.22 10.83
CA LEU A 71 -12.11 5.71 11.41
C LEU A 71 -11.06 6.80 11.43
N VAL A 72 -10.28 6.82 12.51
CA VAL A 72 -9.18 7.77 12.71
C VAL A 72 -7.91 6.98 13.01
N SER A 73 -6.91 7.12 12.14
CA SER A 73 -5.56 6.60 12.39
C SER A 73 -4.69 7.71 13.00
N ALA A 74 -3.86 7.35 13.97
CA ALA A 74 -2.97 8.29 14.64
C ALA A 74 -1.59 7.67 14.86
N ALA A 75 -0.53 8.34 14.40
CA ALA A 75 0.84 7.83 14.43
C ALA A 75 1.86 8.91 14.79
N VAL A 76 2.99 8.49 15.37
CA VAL A 76 4.13 9.37 15.69
C VAL A 76 5.31 9.16 14.75
N SER A 77 5.27 8.07 13.95
CA SER A 77 6.29 7.66 12.99
C SER A 77 5.62 7.15 11.70
N THR A 78 6.42 6.77 10.70
CA THR A 78 5.91 6.21 9.42
C THR A 78 5.66 4.70 9.47
N SER A 79 5.87 4.06 10.62
CA SER A 79 5.46 2.68 10.89
C SER A 79 4.81 2.61 12.27
N GLY A 80 3.70 1.89 12.33
CA GLY A 80 2.91 1.74 13.54
C GLY A 80 1.90 2.87 13.74
N ASN A 81 0.65 2.51 14.01
CA ASN A 81 -0.42 3.46 14.26
C ASN A 81 -1.41 2.96 15.32
N LYS A 82 -1.97 3.90 16.08
CA LYS A 82 -3.23 3.72 16.79
C LYS A 82 -4.37 3.78 15.79
N LEU A 83 -5.51 3.19 16.16
CA LEU A 83 -6.72 3.21 15.34
C LEU A 83 -7.95 3.35 16.23
N PHE A 84 -8.84 4.27 15.88
CA PHE A 84 -10.08 4.58 16.57
C PHE A 84 -11.26 4.50 15.60
N ILE A 85 -12.45 4.24 16.12
CA ILE A 85 -13.71 4.21 15.36
C ILE A 85 -14.80 5.00 16.07
N LYS A 86 -15.67 5.65 15.29
CA LYS A 86 -16.87 6.34 15.75
C LYS A 86 -18.05 5.93 14.86
N ASP A 87 -19.20 5.61 15.46
CA ASP A 87 -20.43 5.29 14.74
C ASP A 87 -21.21 6.57 14.43
N LEU A 88 -21.18 7.00 13.17
CA LEU A 88 -21.82 8.21 12.67
C LEU A 88 -23.35 8.11 12.62
N SER A 89 -23.93 6.90 12.69
CA SER A 89 -25.38 6.73 12.81
C SER A 89 -25.91 7.16 14.19
N GLN A 90 -25.01 7.35 15.17
CA GLN A 90 -25.30 7.78 16.53
C GLN A 90 -24.64 9.14 16.78
N PRO A 91 -25.39 10.26 16.75
CA PRO A 91 -24.83 11.62 16.81
C PRO A 91 -23.90 11.87 18.00
N ASP A 92 -24.25 11.31 19.17
CA ASP A 92 -23.53 11.50 20.43
C ASP A 92 -22.49 10.41 20.70
N SER A 93 -22.18 9.54 19.73
CA SER A 93 -21.18 8.49 19.94
C SER A 93 -19.78 9.08 20.16
N GLY A 94 -19.09 8.51 21.14
CA GLY A 94 -17.67 8.76 21.37
C GLY A 94 -16.79 7.91 20.46
N PHE A 95 -15.48 8.18 20.49
CA PHE A 95 -14.50 7.28 19.89
C PHE A 95 -14.35 6.01 20.73
N VAL A 96 -14.36 4.87 20.04
CA VAL A 96 -13.96 3.57 20.58
C VAL A 96 -12.57 3.25 20.05
N THR A 97 -11.66 2.86 20.93
CA THR A 97 -10.31 2.46 20.54
C THR A 97 -10.30 1.05 19.96
N ILE A 98 -9.79 0.91 18.73
CA ILE A 98 -9.49 -0.39 18.11
C ILE A 98 -8.09 -0.85 18.55
N VAL A 99 -7.09 0.02 18.45
CA VAL A 99 -5.70 -0.24 18.89
C VAL A 99 -5.12 1.01 19.54
N ASP A 100 -4.51 0.86 20.72
CA ASP A 100 -3.97 1.98 21.52
C ASP A 100 -2.43 2.06 21.56
N ASP A 101 -1.75 1.23 20.77
CA ASP A 101 -0.28 1.23 20.65
C ASP A 101 0.17 1.46 19.20
N THR A 102 1.47 1.63 19.01
CA THR A 102 2.09 1.87 17.68
C THR A 102 3.07 0.76 17.29
N THR A 103 2.88 -0.46 17.81
CA THR A 103 3.80 -1.59 17.55
C THR A 103 3.55 -2.29 16.22
N SER A 104 2.41 -1.99 15.60
CA SER A 104 1.91 -2.60 14.37
C SER A 104 1.18 -1.59 13.50
N ASP A 105 1.16 -1.86 12.20
CA ASP A 105 0.39 -1.12 11.21
C ASP A 105 -1.00 -1.78 11.08
N ILE A 106 -2.05 -0.97 11.13
CA ILE A 106 -3.45 -1.41 11.00
C ILE A 106 -4.19 -0.42 10.12
N ASP A 107 -4.76 -0.93 9.03
CA ASP A 107 -5.64 -0.18 8.13
C ASP A 107 -7.01 -0.86 8.07
N LEU A 108 -8.07 -0.08 7.94
CA LEU A 108 -9.36 -0.63 7.52
C LEU A 108 -9.32 -0.95 6.03
N LEU A 109 -9.71 -2.18 5.72
CA LEU A 109 -9.92 -2.64 4.36
C LEU A 109 -11.32 -2.30 3.88
N ASP A 110 -12.34 -2.70 4.65
CA ASP A 110 -13.76 -2.47 4.36
C ASP A 110 -14.63 -2.84 5.59
N ASN A 111 -15.94 -2.64 5.50
CA ASN A 111 -16.93 -3.13 6.45
C ASN A 111 -18.13 -3.85 5.76
N GLN A 112 -18.76 -4.77 6.47
CA GLN A 112 -20.08 -5.31 6.13
C GLN A 112 -21.00 -5.17 7.33
N GLY A 113 -21.87 -4.15 7.29
CA GLY A 113 -22.64 -3.76 8.47
C GLY A 113 -21.71 -3.47 9.63
N GLU A 114 -21.87 -4.19 10.74
CA GLU A 114 -21.05 -4.02 11.96
C GLU A 114 -19.72 -4.79 11.93
N THR A 115 -19.47 -5.60 10.91
CA THR A 115 -18.20 -6.34 10.78
C THR A 115 -17.17 -5.48 10.05
N LEU A 116 -16.06 -5.20 10.72
CA LEU A 116 -14.89 -4.52 10.15
C LEU A 116 -13.92 -5.56 9.63
N TYR A 117 -13.32 -5.28 8.47
CA TYR A 117 -12.21 -6.04 7.91
C TYR A 117 -10.96 -5.16 7.98
N LEU A 118 -9.91 -5.63 8.67
CA LEU A 118 -8.68 -4.89 8.89
C LEU A 118 -7.50 -5.62 8.26
N VAL A 119 -6.54 -4.88 7.72
CA VAL A 119 -5.24 -5.42 7.26
C VAL A 119 -4.18 -4.99 8.24
N THR A 120 -3.43 -5.95 8.79
CA THR A 120 -2.46 -5.65 9.86
C THR A 120 -1.21 -6.51 9.79
N ASN A 121 -0.08 -5.98 10.30
CA ASN A 121 1.11 -6.77 10.62
C ASN A 121 1.23 -7.16 12.12
N ARG A 122 0.19 -6.94 12.92
CA ARG A 122 0.17 -7.31 14.34
C ARG A 122 0.27 -8.83 14.46
N ASN A 123 1.37 -9.29 15.06
CA ASN A 123 1.73 -10.72 15.14
C ASN A 123 1.72 -11.42 13.76
N ALA A 124 1.99 -10.65 12.70
CA ALA A 124 2.04 -11.13 11.32
C ALA A 124 3.02 -10.27 10.50
N PRO A 125 4.36 -10.47 10.61
CA PRO A 125 5.37 -9.73 9.84
C PRO A 125 5.08 -9.50 8.35
N ASN A 126 4.41 -10.44 7.69
CA ASN A 126 4.02 -10.40 6.27
C ASN A 126 2.57 -9.98 6.03
N ARG A 127 1.90 -9.50 7.08
CA ARG A 127 0.51 -9.04 7.10
C ARG A 127 -0.53 -10.15 6.94
N LYS A 128 -1.73 -9.85 7.43
CA LYS A 128 -2.93 -10.69 7.31
C LYS A 128 -4.19 -9.81 7.23
N VAL A 129 -5.31 -10.41 6.82
CA VAL A 129 -6.64 -9.79 6.94
C VAL A 129 -7.38 -10.44 8.11
N VAL A 130 -7.92 -9.61 8.99
CA VAL A 130 -8.76 -10.04 10.11
C VAL A 130 -10.15 -9.41 10.00
N LYS A 131 -11.15 -10.05 10.62
CA LYS A 131 -12.47 -9.47 10.86
C LYS A 131 -12.75 -9.30 12.35
N VAL A 132 -13.52 -8.28 12.69
CA VAL A 132 -13.95 -7.98 14.06
C VAL A 132 -15.26 -7.21 14.07
N SER A 133 -16.04 -7.31 15.15
CA SER A 133 -17.23 -6.48 15.35
C SER A 133 -16.83 -5.05 15.76
N ALA A 134 -17.46 -4.04 15.16
CA ALA A 134 -17.31 -2.63 15.53
C ALA A 134 -17.76 -2.34 16.97
N LYS A 135 -18.58 -3.22 17.58
CA LYS A 135 -19.02 -3.11 18.99
C LYS A 135 -17.96 -3.56 19.99
N ALA A 136 -17.03 -4.41 19.56
CA ALA A 136 -15.92 -4.91 20.39
C ALA A 136 -14.65 -5.05 19.53
N PRO A 137 -14.11 -3.94 18.99
CA PRO A 137 -13.11 -3.96 17.92
C PRO A 137 -11.68 -4.28 18.37
N GLN A 138 -11.48 -4.58 19.66
CA GLN A 138 -10.14 -4.77 20.25
C GLN A 138 -9.43 -6.03 19.72
N PRO A 139 -8.08 -6.08 19.71
CA PRO A 139 -7.30 -7.12 19.06
C PRO A 139 -7.58 -8.55 19.53
N GLU A 140 -7.95 -8.73 20.80
CA GLU A 140 -8.33 -10.01 21.38
C GLU A 140 -9.57 -10.65 20.72
N ASN A 141 -10.39 -9.85 20.03
CA ASN A 141 -11.60 -10.31 19.33
C ASN A 141 -11.37 -10.52 17.83
N TRP A 142 -10.16 -10.29 17.32
CA TRP A 142 -9.85 -10.40 15.90
C TRP A 142 -9.82 -11.86 15.46
N GLN A 143 -10.45 -12.14 14.31
CA GLN A 143 -10.45 -13.46 13.70
C GLN A 143 -9.83 -13.37 12.32
N ASP A 144 -8.89 -14.27 12.01
CA ASP A 144 -8.24 -14.30 10.70
C ASP A 144 -9.26 -14.65 9.60
N VAL A 145 -9.24 -13.86 8.52
CA VAL A 145 -10.00 -14.07 7.27
C VAL A 145 -9.05 -14.55 6.19
N ILE A 146 -7.92 -13.85 6.03
CA ILE A 146 -6.81 -14.28 5.18
C ILE A 146 -5.59 -14.35 6.09
N PRO A 147 -5.16 -15.56 6.50
CA PRO A 147 -4.03 -15.70 7.43
C PRO A 147 -2.71 -15.25 6.78
N GLU A 148 -1.72 -15.01 7.63
CA GLU A 148 -0.37 -14.69 7.19
C GLU A 148 0.24 -15.83 6.35
N THR A 149 1.09 -15.46 5.38
CA THR A 149 1.94 -16.40 4.63
C THR A 149 3.40 -15.93 4.65
N GLU A 150 4.30 -16.69 4.04
CA GLU A 150 5.70 -16.27 3.83
C GLU A 150 5.84 -15.04 2.90
N ASN A 151 4.81 -14.73 2.11
CA ASN A 151 4.80 -13.61 1.17
C ASN A 151 4.03 -12.42 1.73
N VAL A 152 4.53 -11.21 1.47
CA VAL A 152 3.93 -9.98 1.97
C VAL A 152 2.58 -9.73 1.32
N LEU A 153 1.54 -9.53 2.14
CA LEU A 153 0.19 -9.25 1.71
C LEU A 153 -0.10 -7.76 1.62
N ARG A 154 -0.67 -7.34 0.49
CA ARG A 154 -1.48 -6.12 0.35
C ARG A 154 -2.90 -6.54 -0.02
N ALA A 155 -3.91 -5.86 0.51
CA ALA A 155 -5.30 -6.17 0.20
C ALA A 155 -6.03 -4.95 -0.34
N SER A 156 -7.02 -5.22 -1.20
CA SER A 156 -8.00 -4.25 -1.69
C SER A 156 -9.37 -4.93 -1.78
N THR A 157 -10.42 -4.15 -1.93
CA THR A 157 -11.80 -4.65 -2.06
C THR A 157 -12.49 -4.02 -3.27
N GLY A 158 -13.44 -4.74 -3.84
CA GLY A 158 -14.28 -4.24 -4.91
C GLY A 158 -15.24 -5.32 -5.41
N ALA A 159 -16.39 -4.90 -5.93
CA ALA A 159 -17.39 -5.81 -6.51
C ALA A 159 -17.82 -6.97 -5.58
N GLY A 160 -17.79 -6.75 -4.26
CA GLY A 160 -18.12 -7.77 -3.27
C GLY A 160 -17.04 -8.84 -3.01
N PHE A 161 -15.78 -8.59 -3.39
CA PHE A 161 -14.65 -9.49 -3.12
C PHE A 161 -13.47 -8.79 -2.45
N ILE A 162 -12.60 -9.59 -1.82
CA ILE A 162 -11.28 -9.19 -1.32
C ILE A 162 -10.22 -9.66 -2.32
N PHE A 163 -9.32 -8.76 -2.72
CA PHE A 163 -8.19 -9.07 -3.59
C PHE A 163 -6.89 -8.99 -2.79
N ALA A 164 -6.28 -10.14 -2.57
CA ALA A 164 -5.00 -10.29 -1.91
C ALA A 164 -3.87 -10.26 -2.94
N ASN A 165 -3.11 -9.17 -2.96
CA ASN A 165 -1.92 -8.99 -3.76
C ASN A 165 -0.69 -9.32 -2.92
N TYR A 166 -0.08 -10.48 -3.21
CA TYR A 166 1.15 -10.94 -2.59
C TYR A 166 2.37 -10.46 -3.36
N ILE A 167 3.44 -10.12 -2.64
CA ILE A 167 4.77 -9.91 -3.20
C ILE A 167 5.56 -11.21 -3.05
N VAL A 168 5.86 -11.86 -4.18
CA VAL A 168 6.69 -13.06 -4.27
C VAL A 168 7.97 -12.66 -4.99
N ASP A 169 9.09 -12.59 -4.28
CA ASP A 169 10.37 -12.13 -4.85
C ASP A 169 10.23 -10.81 -5.64
N ALA A 170 9.64 -9.78 -5.02
CA ALA A 170 9.34 -8.48 -5.64
C ALA A 170 8.35 -8.48 -6.83
N ILE A 171 7.73 -9.62 -7.16
CA ILE A 171 6.73 -9.78 -8.24
C ILE A 171 5.33 -9.94 -7.63
N ALA A 172 4.33 -9.36 -8.28
CA ALA A 172 2.95 -9.47 -7.82
C ALA A 172 2.32 -10.84 -8.14
N LYS A 173 1.55 -11.37 -7.18
CA LYS A 173 0.63 -12.49 -7.36
C LYS A 173 -0.71 -12.15 -6.72
N VAL A 174 -1.80 -12.17 -7.49
CA VAL A 174 -3.12 -11.76 -7.00
C VAL A 174 -4.03 -12.97 -6.82
N LYS A 175 -4.68 -13.03 -5.65
CA LYS A 175 -5.72 -13.99 -5.31
C LYS A 175 -7.01 -13.24 -5.00
N GLN A 176 -8.14 -13.82 -5.39
CA GLN A 176 -9.47 -13.31 -5.07
C GLN A 176 -10.11 -14.20 -4.00
N TYR A 177 -10.66 -13.57 -2.97
CA TYR A 177 -11.35 -14.19 -1.85
C TYR A 177 -12.75 -13.59 -1.71
N ASP A 178 -13.68 -14.37 -1.17
CA ASP A 178 -14.90 -13.81 -0.60
C ASP A 178 -14.62 -13.25 0.82
N TYR A 179 -15.64 -12.61 1.41
CA TYR A 179 -15.53 -12.01 2.75
C TYR A 179 -15.51 -13.05 3.89
N ASP A 180 -15.81 -14.32 3.60
CA ASP A 180 -15.63 -15.42 4.56
C ASP A 180 -14.19 -15.97 4.55
N GLY A 181 -13.33 -15.46 3.66
CA GLY A 181 -11.93 -15.88 3.54
C GLY A 181 -11.74 -17.11 2.67
N LYS A 182 -12.76 -17.55 1.93
CA LYS A 182 -12.64 -18.66 0.98
C LYS A 182 -11.99 -18.16 -0.30
N LEU A 183 -10.94 -18.88 -0.74
CA LEU A 183 -10.30 -18.62 -2.01
C LEU A 183 -11.29 -18.88 -3.15
N VAL A 184 -11.54 -17.87 -3.98
CA VAL A 184 -12.34 -17.96 -5.20
C VAL A 184 -11.46 -18.43 -6.35
N ARG A 185 -10.31 -17.75 -6.57
CA ARG A 185 -9.34 -18.06 -7.63
C ARG A 185 -8.00 -17.36 -7.44
N ASP A 186 -6.95 -17.90 -8.06
CA ASP A 186 -5.78 -17.12 -8.46
C ASP A 186 -6.13 -16.32 -9.73
N ILE A 187 -5.74 -15.04 -9.78
CA ILE A 187 -5.94 -14.19 -10.96
C ILE A 187 -4.72 -14.31 -11.86
N GLU A 188 -4.95 -14.71 -13.12
CA GLU A 188 -3.90 -14.73 -14.13
C GLU A 188 -3.52 -13.30 -14.53
N LEU A 189 -2.23 -12.98 -14.36
CA LEU A 189 -1.67 -11.69 -14.74
C LEU A 189 -1.07 -11.77 -16.15
N PRO A 190 -0.98 -10.65 -16.89
CA PRO A 190 -0.41 -10.62 -18.24
C PRO A 190 1.05 -11.08 -18.34
N GLY A 191 1.75 -11.15 -17.21
CA GLY A 191 3.12 -11.65 -17.12
C GLY A 191 3.71 -11.43 -15.74
N VAL A 192 5.04 -11.48 -15.67
CA VAL A 192 5.82 -11.19 -14.46
C VAL A 192 5.99 -9.67 -14.32
N GLY A 193 5.52 -9.09 -13.22
CA GLY A 193 5.59 -7.65 -13.02
C GLY A 193 4.88 -7.17 -11.76
N SER A 194 4.47 -5.92 -11.79
CA SER A 194 3.66 -5.29 -10.73
C SER A 194 2.25 -5.06 -11.20
N VAL A 195 1.33 -5.05 -10.24
CA VAL A 195 -0.05 -4.66 -10.44
C VAL A 195 -0.47 -3.55 -9.49
N GLY A 196 -1.33 -2.67 -9.97
CA GLY A 196 -2.09 -1.72 -9.16
C GLY A 196 -3.58 -1.83 -9.48
N GLY A 197 -4.45 -1.27 -8.64
CA GLY A 197 -5.91 -1.35 -8.82
C GLY A 197 -6.55 -2.45 -7.99
N PHE A 198 -7.56 -3.13 -8.54
CA PHE A 198 -8.48 -4.06 -7.84
C PHE A 198 -9.33 -3.44 -6.71
N GLY A 199 -9.06 -2.19 -6.32
CA GLY A 199 -9.92 -1.38 -5.45
C GLY A 199 -11.07 -0.73 -6.21
N SER A 200 -12.32 -0.92 -5.76
CA SER A 200 -13.50 -0.23 -6.28
C SER A 200 -14.66 -0.29 -5.28
N LYS A 201 -15.81 0.28 -5.66
CA LYS A 201 -17.07 0.20 -4.91
C LYS A 201 -17.61 -1.23 -4.83
N LYS A 202 -18.46 -1.50 -3.84
CA LYS A 202 -19.06 -2.82 -3.59
C LYS A 202 -19.96 -3.30 -4.72
N ASP A 203 -20.65 -2.36 -5.37
CA ASP A 203 -21.61 -2.58 -6.45
C ASP A 203 -21.00 -2.54 -7.85
N ALA A 204 -19.67 -2.36 -7.96
CA ALA A 204 -18.99 -2.33 -9.24
C ALA A 204 -19.17 -3.68 -10.00
N GLU A 205 -19.60 -3.61 -11.25
CA GLU A 205 -19.72 -4.80 -12.11
C GLU A 205 -18.39 -5.20 -12.74
N THR A 206 -17.54 -4.20 -13.00
CA THR A 206 -16.21 -4.36 -13.61
C THR A 206 -15.18 -3.65 -12.74
N LEU A 207 -14.06 -4.33 -12.51
CA LEU A 207 -12.89 -3.75 -11.87
C LEU A 207 -11.83 -3.44 -12.92
N TYR A 208 -10.90 -2.57 -12.56
CA TYR A 208 -9.74 -2.28 -13.38
C TYR A 208 -8.46 -2.50 -12.58
N PHE A 209 -7.47 -3.07 -13.25
CA PHE A 209 -6.11 -3.16 -12.72
C PHE A 209 -5.10 -2.72 -13.76
N SER A 210 -4.02 -2.12 -13.29
CA SER A 210 -2.86 -1.83 -14.12
C SER A 210 -1.84 -2.95 -14.00
N PHE A 211 -1.10 -3.21 -15.07
CA PHE A 211 0.06 -4.09 -15.07
C PHE A 211 1.23 -3.40 -15.77
N ALA A 212 2.42 -3.51 -15.16
CA ALA A 212 3.66 -3.00 -15.74
C ALA A 212 4.87 -3.84 -15.28
N ASN A 213 5.94 -3.81 -16.07
CA ASN A 213 7.28 -4.20 -15.62
C ASN A 213 8.33 -3.32 -16.33
N TYR A 214 9.62 -3.59 -16.13
CA TYR A 214 10.69 -2.75 -16.69
C TYR A 214 10.74 -2.70 -18.22
N ILE A 215 10.11 -3.66 -18.91
CA ILE A 215 10.08 -3.76 -20.38
C ILE A 215 8.65 -3.75 -20.95
N THR A 216 7.63 -3.61 -20.11
CA THR A 216 6.22 -3.64 -20.53
C THR A 216 5.56 -2.34 -20.05
N PRO A 217 5.22 -1.42 -20.97
CA PRO A 217 4.51 -0.19 -20.63
C PRO A 217 3.23 -0.46 -19.84
N GLY A 218 2.98 0.40 -18.84
CA GLY A 218 1.84 0.27 -17.96
C GLY A 218 0.51 0.27 -18.72
N SER A 219 -0.19 -0.86 -18.68
CA SER A 219 -1.45 -1.07 -19.39
C SER A 219 -2.57 -1.31 -18.39
N ILE A 220 -3.79 -0.91 -18.73
CA ILE A 220 -5.00 -1.09 -17.92
C ILE A 220 -5.78 -2.28 -18.48
N TYR A 221 -6.24 -3.14 -17.60
CA TYR A 221 -7.08 -4.30 -17.89
C TYR A 221 -8.42 -4.15 -17.19
N ALA A 222 -9.49 -4.45 -17.91
CA ALA A 222 -10.81 -4.65 -17.32
C ALA A 222 -10.88 -6.07 -16.78
N PHE A 223 -11.47 -6.25 -15.60
CA PHE A 223 -11.62 -7.52 -14.91
C PHE A 223 -13.07 -7.72 -14.48
N GLU A 224 -13.67 -8.83 -14.91
CA GLU A 224 -15.02 -9.21 -14.53
C GLU A 224 -14.97 -10.14 -13.29
N PRO A 225 -15.35 -9.67 -12.09
CA PRO A 225 -15.03 -10.38 -10.85
C PRO A 225 -15.78 -11.69 -10.64
N LYS A 226 -16.93 -11.86 -11.28
CA LYS A 226 -17.76 -13.07 -11.16
C LYS A 226 -17.19 -14.20 -12.03
N ALA A 227 -16.97 -13.97 -13.33
CA ALA A 227 -16.36 -14.96 -14.21
C ALA A 227 -14.84 -15.11 -13.99
N GLY A 228 -14.15 -14.05 -13.54
CA GLY A 228 -12.70 -14.02 -13.38
C GLY A 228 -11.93 -13.75 -14.67
N ALA A 229 -12.60 -13.26 -15.72
CA ALA A 229 -11.96 -12.93 -16.99
C ALA A 229 -11.33 -11.53 -16.94
N SER A 230 -10.13 -11.39 -17.51
CA SER A 230 -9.48 -10.10 -17.75
C SER A 230 -9.33 -9.85 -19.25
N SER A 231 -9.41 -8.58 -19.65
CA SER A 231 -9.17 -8.16 -21.03
C SER A 231 -8.45 -6.82 -21.05
N LEU A 232 -7.61 -6.61 -22.07
CA LEU A 232 -6.90 -5.35 -22.25
C LEU A 232 -7.92 -4.23 -22.49
N TYR A 233 -7.93 -3.22 -21.62
CA TYR A 233 -8.84 -2.08 -21.71
C TYR A 233 -8.15 -0.89 -22.37
N ASN A 234 -6.92 -0.58 -21.95
CA ASN A 234 -6.15 0.52 -22.51
C ASN A 234 -4.65 0.21 -22.45
N GLN A 235 -3.97 0.37 -23.59
CA GLN A 235 -2.52 0.25 -23.69
C GLN A 235 -1.95 1.57 -24.22
N PRO A 236 -0.99 2.20 -23.52
CA PRO A 236 -0.37 3.41 -24.02
C PRO A 236 0.44 3.13 -25.28
N LYS A 237 0.36 4.05 -26.25
CA LYS A 237 1.19 4.03 -27.46
C LYS A 237 2.57 4.59 -27.16
N VAL A 238 3.42 3.77 -26.56
CA VAL A 238 4.83 4.11 -26.33
C VAL A 238 5.65 3.60 -27.52
N ASN A 239 6.56 4.43 -28.05
CA ASN A 239 7.53 4.01 -29.05
C ASN A 239 8.64 3.17 -28.40
N PHE A 240 8.30 1.96 -28.00
CA PHE A 240 9.18 1.00 -27.35
C PHE A 240 8.72 -0.40 -27.75
N ASP A 241 9.65 -1.25 -28.20
CA ASP A 241 9.36 -2.63 -28.59
C ASP A 241 9.85 -3.59 -27.49
N PRO A 242 8.97 -4.08 -26.60
CA PRO A 242 9.33 -5.01 -25.53
C PRO A 242 10.09 -6.24 -26.00
N SER A 243 9.85 -6.68 -27.23
CA SER A 243 10.44 -7.91 -27.77
C SER A 243 11.96 -7.84 -27.93
N ARG A 244 12.54 -6.62 -27.93
CA ARG A 244 13.98 -6.37 -28.04
C ARG A 244 14.73 -6.42 -26.71
N TYR A 245 14.03 -6.57 -25.60
CA TYR A 245 14.60 -6.47 -24.25
C TYR A 245 14.44 -7.77 -23.46
N VAL A 246 15.31 -7.93 -22.47
CA VAL A 246 15.21 -8.95 -21.42
C VAL A 246 15.07 -8.21 -20.10
N SER A 247 14.27 -8.78 -19.21
CA SER A 247 14.22 -8.42 -17.80
C SER A 247 14.30 -9.72 -17.02
N GLU A 248 15.43 -9.97 -16.36
CA GLU A 248 15.69 -11.22 -15.65
C GLU A 248 15.92 -10.95 -14.16
N GLN A 249 15.40 -11.82 -13.31
CA GLN A 249 15.65 -11.77 -11.88
C GLN A 249 16.82 -12.67 -11.52
N VAL A 250 17.70 -12.16 -10.68
CA VAL A 250 18.81 -12.90 -10.08
C VAL A 250 18.80 -12.72 -8.57
N PHE A 251 19.48 -13.62 -7.87
CA PHE A 251 19.76 -13.50 -6.44
C PHE A 251 21.27 -13.48 -6.24
N TYR A 252 21.79 -12.37 -5.70
CA TYR A 252 23.20 -12.26 -5.33
C TYR A 252 23.38 -12.44 -3.82
N THR A 253 24.58 -12.80 -3.40
CA THR A 253 24.91 -12.97 -1.98
C THR A 253 25.52 -11.68 -1.44
N SER A 254 24.89 -11.06 -0.43
CA SER A 254 25.48 -9.97 0.36
C SER A 254 26.57 -10.52 1.31
N LYS A 255 27.33 -9.63 1.92
CA LYS A 255 28.49 -9.92 2.78
C LYS A 255 28.24 -10.95 3.88
N ASP A 256 27.04 -10.98 4.46
CA ASP A 256 26.66 -11.90 5.54
C ASP A 256 26.02 -13.22 5.05
N GLY A 257 26.00 -13.46 3.74
CA GLY A 257 25.40 -14.65 3.15
C GLY A 257 23.94 -14.47 2.68
N THR A 258 23.27 -13.37 3.06
CA THR A 258 21.88 -13.10 2.67
C THR A 258 21.74 -13.07 1.14
N LYS A 259 20.74 -13.78 0.61
CA LYS A 259 20.36 -13.70 -0.81
C LYS A 259 19.49 -12.47 -1.04
N VAL A 260 19.94 -11.57 -1.91
CA VAL A 260 19.26 -10.32 -2.24
C VAL A 260 18.76 -10.38 -3.69
N PRO A 261 17.47 -10.13 -3.95
CA PRO A 261 16.95 -10.11 -5.31
C PRO A 261 17.45 -8.88 -6.06
N MET A 262 17.68 -9.04 -7.35
CA MET A 262 17.92 -7.95 -8.27
C MET A 262 17.29 -8.26 -9.61
N ILE A 263 16.62 -7.28 -10.20
CA ILE A 263 16.06 -7.41 -11.55
C ILE A 263 16.94 -6.60 -12.50
N ILE A 264 17.47 -7.27 -13.52
CA ILE A 264 18.39 -6.70 -14.50
C ILE A 264 17.66 -6.62 -15.85
N SER A 265 17.56 -5.41 -16.39
CA SER A 265 16.87 -5.14 -17.65
C SER A 265 17.80 -4.48 -18.65
N TYR A 266 17.81 -4.99 -19.89
CA TYR A 266 18.70 -4.55 -20.97
C TYR A 266 18.24 -5.10 -22.32
N ARG A 267 18.88 -4.68 -23.41
CA ARG A 267 18.58 -5.18 -24.76
C ARG A 267 19.12 -6.58 -25.01
N LYS A 268 18.37 -7.43 -25.72
CA LYS A 268 18.74 -8.83 -26.04
C LYS A 268 20.07 -8.98 -26.77
N ASP A 269 20.46 -8.00 -27.58
CA ASP A 269 21.67 -8.04 -28.41
C ASP A 269 22.94 -7.57 -27.70
N LEU A 270 22.85 -7.27 -26.39
CA LEU A 270 23.96 -6.83 -25.56
C LEU A 270 24.97 -7.96 -25.31
N LYS A 271 26.26 -7.66 -25.46
CA LYS A 271 27.35 -8.57 -25.11
C LYS A 271 27.66 -8.49 -23.61
N ARG A 272 27.65 -9.63 -22.92
CA ARG A 272 27.97 -9.70 -21.47
C ARG A 272 29.49 -9.79 -21.23
N ASP A 273 30.24 -8.77 -21.66
CA ASP A 273 31.72 -8.73 -21.58
C ASP A 273 32.28 -7.78 -20.50
N GLY A 274 31.40 -7.16 -19.70
CA GLY A 274 31.78 -6.25 -18.62
C GLY A 274 31.97 -4.79 -19.03
N SER A 275 31.76 -4.44 -20.31
CA SER A 275 31.94 -3.06 -20.81
C SER A 275 30.67 -2.21 -20.82
N ASN A 276 29.51 -2.81 -20.52
CA ASN A 276 28.22 -2.13 -20.68
C ASN A 276 28.01 -1.04 -19.62
N PRO A 277 27.63 0.18 -20.01
CA PRO A 277 27.29 1.22 -19.06
C PRO A 277 26.08 0.78 -18.25
N THR A 278 26.19 0.83 -16.92
CA THR A 278 25.18 0.25 -16.02
C THR A 278 24.74 1.26 -14.99
N ILE A 279 23.41 1.41 -14.84
CA ILE A 279 22.80 2.08 -13.69
C ILE A 279 22.34 0.98 -12.73
N LEU A 280 22.93 0.98 -11.52
CA LEU A 280 22.44 0.22 -10.38
C LEU A 280 21.59 1.15 -9.51
N TYR A 281 20.33 0.79 -9.32
CA TYR A 281 19.37 1.52 -8.52
C TYR A 281 18.96 0.72 -7.28
N GLY A 282 18.77 1.41 -6.15
CA GLY A 282 18.31 0.83 -4.90
C GLY A 282 17.67 1.90 -4.01
N TYR A 283 16.91 1.45 -3.01
CA TYR A 283 16.26 2.33 -2.04
C TYR A 283 16.54 1.88 -0.59
N GLY A 284 16.01 0.73 -0.18
CA GLY A 284 16.40 0.07 1.07
C GLY A 284 15.99 0.78 2.36
N GLY A 285 14.71 1.03 2.56
CA GLY A 285 14.22 1.65 3.79
C GLY A 285 12.71 1.78 3.86
N PHE A 286 12.22 2.15 5.04
CA PHE A 286 10.83 2.59 5.27
C PHE A 286 9.78 1.58 4.80
N ASN A 287 10.11 0.29 4.78
CA ASN A 287 9.25 -0.78 4.30
C ASN A 287 8.82 -0.65 2.82
N ILE A 288 9.55 0.15 2.02
CA ILE A 288 9.25 0.33 0.59
C ILE A 288 9.78 -0.87 -0.19
N SER A 289 8.91 -1.50 -0.97
CA SER A 289 9.26 -2.56 -1.93
C SER A 289 9.48 -1.99 -3.32
N LEU A 290 10.63 -2.25 -3.95
CA LEU A 290 10.89 -1.87 -5.33
C LEU A 290 10.37 -2.94 -6.31
N THR A 291 9.07 -2.91 -6.59
CA THR A 291 8.45 -3.83 -7.57
C THR A 291 8.64 -3.31 -9.01
N PRO A 292 8.67 -4.19 -10.04
CA PRO A 292 8.87 -3.78 -11.44
C PRO A 292 7.96 -2.65 -11.92
N SER A 293 8.52 -1.61 -12.52
CA SER A 293 7.74 -0.51 -13.09
C SER A 293 8.33 -0.02 -14.41
N PHE A 294 7.47 0.49 -15.29
CA PHE A 294 7.92 1.02 -16.57
C PHE A 294 8.30 2.50 -16.43
N SER A 295 9.44 2.89 -16.98
CA SER A 295 9.92 4.27 -17.03
C SER A 295 10.46 4.55 -18.43
N VAL A 296 9.97 5.63 -19.06
CA VAL A 296 10.46 6.07 -20.37
C VAL A 296 11.96 6.41 -20.31
N ALA A 297 12.42 7.02 -19.22
CA ALA A 297 13.84 7.33 -19.04
C ALA A 297 14.71 6.06 -19.01
N ASN A 298 14.26 5.01 -18.31
CA ASN A 298 14.98 3.74 -18.25
C ASN A 298 14.90 2.97 -19.58
N ALA A 299 13.78 3.08 -20.29
CA ALA A 299 13.63 2.54 -21.64
C ALA A 299 14.65 3.17 -22.61
N VAL A 300 14.76 4.50 -22.61
CA VAL A 300 15.75 5.24 -23.42
C VAL A 300 17.18 4.87 -23.02
N TRP A 301 17.46 4.74 -21.72
CA TRP A 301 18.77 4.26 -21.25
C TRP A 301 19.14 2.90 -21.84
N MET A 302 18.21 1.94 -21.83
CA MET A 302 18.43 0.62 -22.43
C MET A 302 18.55 0.70 -23.96
N GLU A 303 17.81 1.59 -24.63
CA GLU A 303 17.95 1.83 -26.08
C GLU A 303 19.36 2.27 -26.47
N LEU A 304 19.98 3.13 -25.67
CA LEU A 304 21.36 3.62 -25.81
C LEU A 304 22.43 2.57 -25.48
N GLY A 305 22.03 1.32 -25.19
CA GLY A 305 22.95 0.22 -24.87
C GLY A 305 23.25 0.06 -23.38
N GLY A 306 22.53 0.79 -22.52
CA GLY A 306 22.68 0.68 -21.07
C GLY A 306 22.02 -0.55 -20.46
N VAL A 307 22.51 -0.93 -19.28
CA VAL A 307 21.89 -1.92 -18.39
C VAL A 307 21.24 -1.19 -17.22
N TYR A 308 20.01 -1.54 -16.87
CA TYR A 308 19.32 -1.02 -15.68
C TYR A 308 19.09 -2.17 -14.69
N ALA A 309 19.73 -2.09 -13.53
CA ALA A 309 19.63 -3.09 -12.48
C ALA A 309 18.98 -2.49 -11.23
N VAL A 310 17.96 -3.14 -10.69
CA VAL A 310 17.26 -2.70 -9.48
C VAL A 310 17.44 -3.74 -8.38
N ALA A 311 18.12 -3.36 -7.30
CA ALA A 311 18.37 -4.23 -6.16
C ALA A 311 17.30 -4.06 -5.07
N ASN A 312 16.68 -5.16 -4.68
CA ASN A 312 15.66 -5.24 -3.63
C ASN A 312 16.30 -5.43 -2.25
N ILE A 313 17.11 -4.45 -1.85
CA ILE A 313 17.95 -4.50 -0.65
C ILE A 313 17.14 -4.43 0.65
N ARG A 314 17.76 -4.87 1.76
CA ARG A 314 17.18 -4.81 3.11
C ARG A 314 16.81 -3.38 3.54
N GLY A 315 15.98 -3.28 4.57
CA GLY A 315 15.29 -2.02 4.89
C GLY A 315 14.03 -1.80 4.04
N GLY A 316 13.94 -2.43 2.86
CA GLY A 316 12.73 -2.48 2.07
C GLY A 316 11.67 -3.42 2.66
N GLY A 317 10.55 -3.55 1.96
CA GLY A 317 9.39 -4.33 2.40
C GLY A 317 9.14 -5.61 1.59
N GLU A 318 10.07 -6.03 0.73
CA GLU A 318 9.90 -7.16 -0.20
C GLU A 318 9.65 -8.49 0.51
N TYR A 319 10.33 -8.74 1.65
CA TYR A 319 10.13 -9.90 2.52
C TYR A 319 9.62 -9.50 3.91
N GLY A 320 8.77 -8.47 3.93
CA GLY A 320 7.98 -8.05 5.08
C GLY A 320 8.79 -7.38 6.18
N LYS A 321 8.20 -7.35 7.39
CA LYS A 321 8.75 -6.60 8.53
C LYS A 321 10.17 -7.05 8.90
N ALA A 322 10.49 -8.34 8.74
CA ALA A 322 11.84 -8.85 9.00
C ALA A 322 12.89 -8.23 8.05
N TRP A 323 12.58 -8.13 6.76
CA TRP A 323 13.44 -7.48 5.76
C TRP A 323 13.64 -6.00 6.05
N HIS A 324 12.56 -5.32 6.46
CA HIS A 324 12.60 -3.91 6.85
C HIS A 324 13.48 -3.73 8.09
N THR A 325 13.21 -4.44 9.19
CA THR A 325 13.96 -4.29 10.45
C THR A 325 15.45 -4.57 10.25
N ALA A 326 15.81 -5.54 9.40
CA ALA A 326 17.19 -5.88 9.07
C ALA A 326 18.01 -4.75 8.42
N GLY A 327 17.38 -3.64 8.03
CA GLY A 327 18.02 -2.44 7.48
C GLY A 327 17.66 -1.14 8.23
N THR A 328 17.29 -1.22 9.51
CA THR A 328 16.92 -0.05 10.33
C THR A 328 17.92 0.24 11.44
N GLN A 329 17.98 1.51 11.88
CA GLN A 329 18.78 1.96 13.02
C GLN A 329 20.24 1.47 12.95
N LEU A 330 20.71 0.73 13.96
CA LEU A 330 22.09 0.23 14.04
C LEU A 330 22.39 -0.89 13.03
N GLN A 331 21.36 -1.43 12.36
CA GLN A 331 21.50 -2.42 11.27
C GLN A 331 21.55 -1.75 9.89
N LYS A 332 21.57 -0.41 9.80
CA LYS A 332 21.53 0.28 8.52
C LYS A 332 22.71 -0.05 7.60
N GLN A 333 23.85 -0.47 8.16
CA GLN A 333 25.00 -0.95 7.38
C GLN A 333 24.65 -2.11 6.44
N ASN A 334 23.71 -2.99 6.82
CA ASN A 334 23.23 -4.10 6.00
C ASN A 334 22.55 -3.66 4.69
N VAL A 335 22.15 -2.39 4.58
CA VAL A 335 21.59 -1.79 3.37
C VAL A 335 22.70 -1.34 2.42
N PHE A 336 23.84 -0.94 2.97
CA PHE A 336 25.01 -0.50 2.21
C PHE A 336 25.89 -1.69 1.76
N ASP A 337 25.91 -2.76 2.55
CA ASP A 337 26.65 -4.02 2.31
C ASP A 337 25.99 -4.93 1.25
#